data_AF-A0A4Y7QDJ6-F1
#
_entry.id   AF-A0A4Y7QDJ6-F1
#
_cell.length_a   1.000
_cell.length_b   1.000
_cell.length_c   1.000
_cell.angle_alpha   90.00
_cell.angle_beta   90.00
_cell.angle_gamma   90.00
#
_symmetry.space_group_name_H-M   'P 1'
#
loop_
_entity.id
_entity.type
_entity.pdbx_description
1 polymer ?
#
loop_
_entity_poly.entity_id
_entity_poly.type
_entity_poly.pdbx_seq_one_letter_code
_entity_poly.pdbx_strand_id
1 'polypeptide(L)'
;MPTDLRKHAAFEQSNSPDNPMDLDVDPRPVQKQKGVIRLTVETLSTSYLPRNVDSRPRPRWKTPEFIFYYVAFIIVVPFLFLAPMRLSRDDHPNFPLYQKRLSSGWIFGRKIDNSDAQYRSFRNNIPALTIISASFFGLQSIYARAARHANPPLSDNILHRIPFLVTFSLLMVTGLHGASILKIMFILSINYSIAKVLGPSKINPVITWIFNMAVLFANERNSGYKFASLSPSLAYLDSVQGVHPRWYISFNITMLRLVSFNMDYFWASRNSGPRDTGLPLEHKQRTSIGHPTEFYSFVNYIAYVLYPPLYIAGPIMTFNDFIWQHRRPTSIPSRSVVATYLVRFIACLLTMEFVLHYMYVVAIKDASAWKGDTSFELSMIGLWNLIIVWLKLLIPWRFFRLWALADGVDPPENMIRCVCNNYSTLGFWRSWHRSYSLWTLRYIYVPLGGTKNRIYTTVLVFSFVALWHDLSFRLLAWGWLVSLFILPEVAAQYFLPASKYYEEPWYRHVCAVGGVLNTMMMMVANLIGFVIGIEGATYMLKQMLGSFEGIRFLFTASVCMFIAIQVMFEYREEEMRQGVFRKC
;
A
#
# COMPACT_ATOMS: atom_id res chain seq x y z
N MET A 1 -13.74 -50.65 19.46
CA MET A 1 -13.25 -49.61 20.38
C MET A 1 -12.21 -48.78 19.64
N PRO A 2 -12.46 -47.47 19.41
CA PRO A 2 -11.58 -46.64 18.60
C PRO A 2 -10.61 -45.83 19.48
N THR A 3 -9.32 -45.97 19.22
CA THR A 3 -8.28 -45.02 19.64
C THR A 3 -7.15 -45.06 18.62
N ASP A 4 -7.28 -44.31 17.55
CA ASP A 4 -6.17 -43.56 16.96
C ASP A 4 -6.68 -42.76 15.76
N LEU A 5 -6.44 -41.44 15.76
CA LEU A 5 -6.41 -40.53 14.59
C LEU A 5 -6.31 -39.08 15.12
N ARG A 6 -5.17 -38.77 15.76
CA ARG A 6 -4.71 -37.38 16.00
C ARG A 6 -3.37 -37.15 15.28
N LYS A 7 -3.39 -37.23 13.96
CA LYS A 7 -2.34 -36.69 13.10
C LYS A 7 -3.02 -36.28 11.81
N HIS A 8 -3.26 -34.98 11.63
CA HIS A 8 -3.57 -34.23 10.40
C HIS A 8 -4.39 -32.98 10.77
N ALA A 9 -3.77 -32.10 11.56
CA ALA A 9 -4.29 -30.77 11.87
C ALA A 9 -3.09 -29.82 12.00
N ALA A 10 -2.52 -29.44 10.86
CA ALA A 10 -1.41 -28.48 10.80
C ALA A 10 -1.61 -27.49 9.64
N PHE A 11 -2.86 -27.10 9.36
CA PHE A 11 -3.16 -26.00 8.44
C PHE A 11 -4.23 -25.15 9.12
N GLU A 12 -3.89 -23.90 9.40
CA GLU A 12 -4.66 -22.85 10.11
C GLU A 12 -4.50 -22.73 11.65
N GLN A 13 -3.87 -23.69 12.33
CA GLN A 13 -3.24 -23.40 13.62
C GLN A 13 -1.89 -22.70 13.42
N SER A 14 -1.93 -21.42 13.05
CA SER A 14 -0.90 -20.46 13.46
C SER A 14 -1.46 -19.36 14.38
N ASN A 15 -2.67 -19.56 14.91
CA ASN A 15 -3.15 -18.85 16.10
C ASN A 15 -2.88 -19.71 17.34
N SER A 16 -1.62 -20.07 17.56
CA SER A 16 -1.17 -20.42 18.91
C SER A 16 -1.34 -19.19 19.80
N PRO A 17 -1.90 -19.31 21.02
CA PRO A 17 -1.98 -18.21 21.98
C PRO A 17 -0.59 -17.78 22.49
N ASP A 18 0.45 -18.57 22.21
CA ASP A 18 1.84 -18.24 22.44
C ASP A 18 2.55 -17.99 21.11
N ASN A 19 2.93 -16.73 20.90
CA ASN A 19 3.73 -16.18 19.81
C ASN A 19 3.19 -16.45 18.38
N PRO A 20 2.44 -15.52 17.74
CA PRO A 20 1.85 -15.70 16.40
C PRO A 20 2.90 -15.70 15.24
N MET A 21 4.17 -15.92 15.56
CA MET A 21 5.32 -15.52 14.73
C MET A 21 6.36 -16.62 14.53
N ASP A 22 6.25 -17.78 15.19
CA ASP A 22 7.12 -18.94 14.95
C ASP A 22 6.36 -19.99 14.15
N LEU A 23 6.66 -20.05 12.86
CA LEU A 23 6.58 -21.28 12.09
C LEU A 23 8.01 -21.53 11.63
N ASP A 24 8.63 -22.62 12.10
CA ASP A 24 9.94 -23.07 11.65
C ASP A 24 9.93 -23.26 10.12
N VAL A 25 10.75 -22.46 9.43
CA VAL A 25 10.81 -22.37 7.97
C VAL A 25 12.00 -23.16 7.46
N ASP A 26 11.78 -24.00 6.46
CA ASP A 26 12.82 -24.71 5.72
C ASP A 26 13.14 -23.94 4.42
N PRO A 27 14.36 -23.38 4.25
CA PRO A 27 14.72 -22.59 3.08
C PRO A 27 14.98 -23.50 1.88
N ARG A 28 13.91 -23.88 1.16
CA ARG A 28 14.05 -24.51 -0.16
C ARG A 28 14.16 -23.46 -1.27
N PRO A 29 14.95 -23.73 -2.34
CA PRO A 29 15.13 -22.79 -3.44
C PRO A 29 13.80 -22.48 -4.13
N VAL A 30 13.60 -21.21 -4.49
CA VAL A 30 12.41 -20.71 -5.19
C VAL A 30 12.22 -21.52 -6.48
N GLN A 31 11.15 -22.31 -6.54
CA GLN A 31 10.79 -23.05 -7.73
C GLN A 31 10.44 -22.06 -8.84
N LYS A 32 10.94 -22.28 -10.07
CA LYS A 32 10.60 -21.41 -11.22
C LYS A 32 9.09 -21.38 -11.42
N GLN A 33 8.49 -20.21 -11.17
CA GLN A 33 7.06 -19.98 -11.36
C GLN A 33 6.68 -20.17 -12.84
N LYS A 34 5.50 -20.75 -13.07
CA LYS A 34 4.98 -21.03 -14.42
C LYS A 34 3.64 -20.33 -14.66
N GLY A 35 3.34 -20.05 -15.93
CA GLY A 35 2.05 -19.49 -16.35
C GLY A 35 1.81 -18.06 -15.84
N VAL A 36 0.56 -17.76 -15.46
CA VAL A 36 0.09 -16.41 -15.07
C VAL A 36 0.80 -15.89 -13.82
N ILE A 37 1.24 -16.77 -12.92
CA ILE A 37 1.91 -16.36 -11.67
C ILE A 37 3.21 -15.61 -11.95
N ARG A 38 3.96 -15.99 -13.00
CA ARG A 38 5.18 -15.28 -13.44
C ARG A 38 4.93 -13.81 -13.79
N LEU A 39 3.71 -13.50 -14.25
CA LEU A 39 3.32 -12.12 -14.60
C LEU A 39 3.00 -11.28 -13.36
N THR A 40 2.81 -11.91 -12.19
CA THR A 40 2.47 -11.21 -10.96
C THR A 40 3.70 -10.76 -10.17
N VAL A 41 3.50 -9.86 -9.20
CA VAL A 41 4.62 -9.27 -8.46
C VAL A 41 5.29 -10.33 -7.57
N GLU A 42 6.48 -10.76 -7.98
CA GLU A 42 7.45 -11.36 -7.07
C GLU A 42 7.94 -10.26 -6.12
N THR A 43 7.58 -10.38 -4.85
CA THR A 43 8.29 -9.66 -3.78
C THR A 43 9.33 -10.59 -3.19
N LEU A 44 10.55 -10.11 -2.89
CA LEU A 44 11.58 -10.93 -2.23
C LEU A 44 11.11 -11.50 -0.89
N SER A 45 10.04 -10.93 -0.33
CA SER A 45 9.37 -11.33 0.91
C SER A 45 8.21 -12.33 0.73
N THR A 46 8.03 -12.96 -0.43
CA THR A 46 6.89 -13.88 -0.71
C THR A 46 7.19 -15.37 -0.81
N SER A 47 8.39 -15.80 -0.46
CA SER A 47 8.79 -17.21 -0.52
C SER A 47 8.65 -17.87 0.85
N TYR A 48 7.43 -18.26 1.23
CA TYR A 48 7.20 -19.09 2.40
C TYR A 48 6.32 -20.27 2.00
N LEU A 49 6.91 -21.46 1.99
CA LEU A 49 6.19 -22.71 1.82
C LEU A 49 5.70 -23.20 3.20
N PRO A 50 4.39 -23.36 3.44
CA PRO A 50 3.95 -24.11 4.60
C PRO A 50 4.32 -25.60 4.44
N ARG A 51 4.60 -26.30 5.54
CA ARG A 51 4.85 -27.76 5.60
C ARG A 51 3.56 -28.53 5.23
N ASN A 52 3.20 -28.59 3.94
CA ASN A 52 2.48 -29.66 3.20
C ASN A 52 2.06 -29.11 1.84
N VAL A 53 2.98 -29.09 0.88
CA VAL A 53 2.60 -28.86 -0.54
C VAL A 53 1.95 -30.10 -1.13
N ASP A 54 2.33 -31.28 -0.63
CA ASP A 54 2.05 -32.56 -1.27
C ASP A 54 0.61 -33.05 -1.09
N SER A 55 -0.22 -32.36 -0.29
CA SER A 55 -1.62 -32.72 -0.02
C SER A 55 -2.66 -31.74 -0.60
N ARG A 56 -2.27 -30.90 -1.58
CA ARG A 56 -3.16 -29.87 -2.14
C ARG A 56 -4.13 -30.42 -3.21
N PRO A 57 -5.35 -29.87 -3.34
CA PRO A 57 -6.29 -30.28 -4.39
C PRO A 57 -5.72 -30.10 -5.79
N ARG A 58 -6.07 -31.02 -6.70
CA ARG A 58 -5.67 -30.94 -8.12
C ARG A 58 -6.20 -29.65 -8.77
N PRO A 59 -5.47 -29.06 -9.74
CA PRO A 59 -5.88 -27.84 -10.41
C PRO A 59 -7.25 -27.99 -11.10
N ARG A 60 -8.13 -26.99 -10.92
CA ARG A 60 -9.49 -26.98 -11.48
C ARG A 60 -9.59 -26.23 -12.81
N TRP A 61 -8.51 -25.60 -13.28
CA TRP A 61 -8.50 -24.77 -14.49
C TRP A 61 -9.06 -25.43 -15.77
N LYS A 62 -9.06 -26.77 -15.85
CA LYS A 62 -9.54 -27.54 -17.01
C LYS A 62 -10.89 -28.23 -16.77
N THR A 63 -11.56 -28.00 -15.64
CA THR A 63 -12.88 -28.60 -15.38
C THR A 63 -13.97 -27.90 -16.19
N PRO A 64 -15.09 -28.57 -16.51
CA PRO A 64 -16.22 -27.94 -17.21
C PRO A 64 -16.73 -26.67 -16.51
N GLU A 65 -16.71 -26.66 -15.18
CA GLU A 65 -17.05 -25.51 -14.34
C GLU A 65 -16.17 -24.28 -14.67
N PHE A 66 -14.84 -24.45 -14.72
CA PHE A 66 -13.92 -23.35 -14.99
C PHE A 66 -13.92 -22.93 -16.47
N ILE A 67 -14.18 -23.87 -17.38
CA ILE A 67 -14.40 -23.54 -18.79
C ILE A 67 -15.62 -22.62 -18.93
N PHE A 68 -16.73 -22.93 -18.25
CA PHE A 68 -17.90 -22.05 -18.19
C PHE A 68 -17.55 -20.68 -17.60
N TYR A 69 -16.75 -20.63 -16.53
CA TYR A 69 -16.29 -19.35 -15.98
C TYR A 69 -15.47 -18.54 -16.97
N TYR A 70 -14.58 -19.16 -17.76
CA TYR A 70 -13.86 -18.44 -18.80
C TYR A 70 -14.77 -17.88 -19.90
N VAL A 71 -15.78 -18.63 -20.32
CA VAL A 71 -16.79 -18.13 -21.27
C VAL A 71 -17.51 -16.92 -20.68
N ALA A 72 -17.90 -16.96 -19.41
CA ALA A 72 -18.51 -15.82 -18.73
C ALA A 72 -17.57 -14.61 -18.69
N PHE A 73 -16.26 -14.79 -18.44
CA PHE A 73 -15.28 -13.71 -18.49
C PHE A 73 -15.14 -13.10 -19.90
N ILE A 74 -15.06 -13.93 -20.94
CA ILE A 74 -14.97 -13.48 -22.34
C ILE A 74 -16.18 -12.63 -22.73
N ILE A 75 -17.36 -12.95 -22.20
CA ILE A 75 -18.58 -12.18 -22.46
C ILE A 75 -18.63 -10.91 -21.59
N VAL A 76 -18.48 -11.04 -20.27
CA VAL A 76 -18.75 -9.96 -19.31
C VAL A 76 -17.67 -8.89 -19.32
N VAL A 77 -16.38 -9.26 -19.35
CA VAL A 77 -15.27 -8.30 -19.22
C VAL A 77 -15.32 -7.22 -20.30
N PRO A 78 -15.53 -7.52 -21.60
CA PRO A 78 -15.68 -6.47 -22.61
C PRO A 78 -16.76 -5.44 -22.27
N PHE A 79 -17.92 -5.84 -21.73
CA PHE A 79 -18.96 -4.89 -21.34
C PHE A 79 -18.52 -3.96 -20.21
N LEU A 80 -17.69 -4.44 -19.27
CA LEU A 80 -17.16 -3.60 -18.19
C LEU A 80 -16.32 -2.44 -18.74
N PHE A 81 -15.64 -2.62 -19.88
CA PHE A 81 -14.85 -1.57 -20.55
C PHE A 81 -15.70 -0.75 -21.52
N LEU A 82 -16.60 -1.39 -22.27
CA LEU A 82 -17.40 -0.71 -23.28
C LEU A 82 -18.38 0.30 -22.68
N ALA A 83 -18.96 0.01 -21.52
CA ALA A 83 -19.89 0.92 -20.84
C ALA A 83 -19.27 2.30 -20.54
N PRO A 84 -18.18 2.43 -19.75
CA PRO A 84 -17.58 3.73 -19.50
C PRO A 84 -17.03 4.38 -20.78
N MET A 85 -16.59 3.60 -21.77
CA MET A 85 -16.17 4.15 -23.06
C MET A 85 -17.33 4.78 -23.84
N ARG A 86 -18.54 4.20 -23.79
CA ARG A 86 -19.76 4.76 -24.39
C ARG A 86 -20.19 6.04 -23.68
N LEU A 87 -20.20 6.02 -22.35
CA LEU A 87 -20.49 7.21 -21.53
C LEU A 87 -19.52 8.37 -21.80
N SER A 88 -18.32 8.06 -22.30
CA SER A 88 -17.22 9.00 -22.60
C SER A 88 -17.18 9.50 -24.04
N ARG A 89 -18.19 9.17 -24.87
CA ARG A 89 -18.28 9.67 -26.23
C ARG A 89 -18.84 11.10 -26.27
N ASP A 90 -18.43 11.83 -27.31
CA ASP A 90 -18.88 13.19 -27.58
C ASP A 90 -20.36 13.28 -27.98
N ASP A 91 -20.94 12.20 -28.51
CA ASP A 91 -22.36 12.06 -28.83
C ASP A 91 -23.25 11.73 -27.62
N HIS A 92 -22.67 11.44 -26.44
CA HIS A 92 -23.44 11.08 -25.26
C HIS A 92 -24.23 12.30 -24.71
N PRO A 93 -25.51 12.16 -24.32
CA PRO A 93 -26.32 13.28 -23.84
C PRO A 93 -25.72 14.05 -22.66
N ASN A 94 -24.98 13.34 -21.79
CA ASN A 94 -24.32 13.92 -20.62
C ASN A 94 -22.93 14.52 -20.91
N PHE A 95 -22.37 14.37 -22.12
CA PHE A 95 -21.03 14.88 -22.48
C PHE A 95 -20.83 16.39 -22.24
N PRO A 96 -21.79 17.28 -22.62
CA PRO A 96 -21.63 18.71 -22.40
C PRO A 96 -21.46 19.11 -20.93
N LEU A 97 -21.97 18.28 -19.98
CA LEU A 97 -21.92 18.57 -18.55
C LEU A 97 -20.50 18.46 -17.98
N TYR A 98 -19.67 17.57 -18.52
CA TYR A 98 -18.32 17.31 -18.01
C TYR A 98 -17.19 17.67 -18.99
N GLN A 99 -17.49 17.97 -20.26
CA GLN A 99 -16.50 18.30 -21.29
C GLN A 99 -15.50 19.38 -20.85
N LYS A 100 -15.94 20.38 -20.07
CA LYS A 100 -15.10 21.48 -19.56
C LYS A 100 -13.99 21.04 -18.60
N ARG A 101 -14.09 19.84 -18.03
CA ARG A 101 -13.08 19.25 -17.13
C ARG A 101 -12.00 18.48 -17.90
N LEU A 102 -12.24 18.19 -19.17
CA LEU A 102 -11.30 17.46 -20.02
C LEU A 102 -10.22 18.40 -20.56
N SER A 103 -9.03 17.86 -20.74
CA SER A 103 -7.89 18.56 -21.34
C SER A 103 -7.49 17.92 -22.67
N SER A 104 -6.66 18.62 -23.45
CA SER A 104 -6.09 18.07 -24.69
C SER A 104 -5.26 16.83 -24.37
N GLY A 105 -5.65 15.69 -24.95
CA GLY A 105 -4.90 14.44 -24.85
C GLY A 105 -3.93 14.27 -26.00
N TRP A 106 -3.14 13.21 -25.94
CA TRP A 106 -2.08 12.90 -26.91
C TRP A 106 -2.35 11.61 -27.71
N ILE A 107 -3.35 10.81 -27.31
CA ILE A 107 -3.72 9.58 -28.00
C ILE A 107 -4.78 9.88 -29.07
N PHE A 108 -4.41 9.75 -30.35
CA PHE A 108 -5.31 9.82 -31.51
C PHE A 108 -6.27 11.02 -31.52
N GLY A 109 -5.82 12.20 -31.05
CA GLY A 109 -6.65 13.41 -30.98
C GLY A 109 -7.77 13.37 -29.93
N ARG A 110 -7.85 12.32 -29.09
CA ARG A 110 -8.81 12.24 -27.99
C ARG A 110 -8.44 13.21 -26.87
N LYS A 111 -9.45 13.66 -26.14
CA LYS A 111 -9.26 14.39 -24.88
C LYS A 111 -8.79 13.44 -23.78
N ILE A 112 -8.27 13.99 -22.69
CA ILE A 112 -7.86 13.25 -21.50
C ILE A 112 -8.56 13.78 -20.25
N ASP A 113 -9.08 12.85 -19.45
CA ASP A 113 -9.64 13.14 -18.12
C ASP A 113 -8.52 13.30 -17.09
N ASN A 114 -7.93 14.50 -17.03
CA ASN A 114 -6.92 14.86 -16.03
C ASN A 114 -7.56 15.58 -14.82
N SER A 115 -8.78 15.19 -14.44
CA SER A 115 -9.57 15.89 -13.42
C SER A 115 -9.09 15.62 -11.98
N ASP A 116 -8.60 14.40 -11.69
CA ASP A 116 -8.10 14.03 -10.35
C ASP A 116 -6.85 14.84 -10.00
N ALA A 117 -6.96 15.71 -8.99
CA ALA A 117 -5.89 16.64 -8.62
C ALA A 117 -4.63 15.94 -8.10
N GLN A 118 -4.77 14.81 -7.40
CA GLN A 118 -3.65 14.07 -6.84
C GLN A 118 -2.82 13.40 -7.95
N TYR A 119 -3.50 12.69 -8.86
CA TYR A 119 -2.84 12.05 -9.98
C TYR A 119 -2.27 13.07 -10.96
N ARG A 120 -3.02 14.14 -11.28
CA ARG A 120 -2.54 15.24 -12.13
C ARG A 120 -1.24 15.83 -11.62
N SER A 121 -1.15 16.07 -10.31
CA SER A 121 0.07 16.60 -9.68
C SER A 121 1.26 15.68 -9.93
N PHE A 122 1.12 14.36 -9.71
CA PHE A 122 2.19 13.42 -9.99
C PHE A 122 2.51 13.33 -11.49
N ARG A 123 1.50 13.10 -12.33
CA ARG A 123 1.61 12.91 -13.79
C ARG A 123 2.36 14.06 -14.44
N ASN A 124 1.98 15.30 -14.13
CA ASN A 124 2.61 16.49 -14.72
C ASN A 124 4.05 16.70 -14.25
N ASN A 125 4.44 16.12 -13.10
CA ASN A 125 5.79 16.23 -12.53
C ASN A 125 6.68 15.00 -12.81
N ILE A 126 6.22 13.99 -13.55
CA ILE A 126 7.04 12.82 -13.92
C ILE A 126 8.39 13.23 -14.55
N PRO A 127 8.45 14.19 -15.50
CA PRO A 127 9.72 14.62 -16.08
C PRO A 127 10.69 15.18 -15.03
N ALA A 128 10.21 16.07 -14.15
CA ALA A 128 11.02 16.64 -13.07
C ALA A 128 11.51 15.58 -12.09
N LEU A 129 10.63 14.65 -11.69
CA LEU A 129 10.98 13.52 -10.82
C LEU A 129 12.03 12.60 -11.46
N THR A 130 11.93 12.38 -12.77
CA THR A 130 12.90 11.57 -13.53
C THR A 130 14.26 12.27 -13.58
N ILE A 131 14.30 13.58 -13.78
CA ILE A 131 15.55 14.38 -13.77
C ILE A 131 16.20 14.32 -12.38
N ILE A 132 15.42 14.48 -11.30
CA ILE A 132 15.94 14.40 -9.92
C ILE A 132 16.47 12.98 -9.62
N SER A 133 15.77 11.94 -10.05
CA SER A 133 16.24 10.55 -9.89
C SER A 133 17.51 10.29 -10.70
N ALA A 134 17.60 10.78 -11.93
CA ALA A 134 18.80 10.66 -12.76
C ALA A 134 19.99 11.44 -12.16
N SER A 135 19.77 12.65 -11.64
CA SER A 135 20.82 13.44 -10.99
C SER A 135 21.32 12.78 -9.70
N PHE A 136 20.42 12.17 -8.93
CA PHE A 136 20.78 11.33 -7.78
C PHE A 136 21.77 10.23 -8.18
N PHE A 137 21.46 9.42 -9.19
CA PHE A 137 22.34 8.33 -9.63
C PHE A 137 23.66 8.83 -10.25
N GLY A 138 23.60 9.91 -11.02
CA GLY A 138 24.80 10.54 -11.61
C GLY A 138 25.76 11.02 -10.53
N LEU A 139 25.27 11.80 -9.57
CA LEU A 139 26.08 12.33 -8.46
C LEU A 139 26.54 11.22 -7.52
N GLN A 140 25.70 10.22 -7.25
CA GLN A 140 26.08 9.06 -6.45
C GLN A 140 27.23 8.29 -7.10
N SER A 141 27.18 8.12 -8.42
CA SER A 141 28.24 7.43 -9.16
C SER A 141 29.56 8.18 -9.10
N ILE A 142 29.53 9.51 -9.19
CA ILE A 142 30.70 10.37 -9.03
C ILE A 142 31.25 10.25 -7.60
N TYR A 143 30.40 10.42 -6.60
CA TYR A 143 30.77 10.28 -5.18
C TYR A 143 31.36 8.90 -4.87
N ALA A 144 30.74 7.82 -5.35
CA ALA A 144 31.21 6.46 -5.12
C ALA A 144 32.55 6.16 -5.83
N ARG A 145 32.85 6.81 -6.96
CA ARG A 145 34.18 6.73 -7.59
C ARG A 145 35.22 7.49 -6.78
N ALA A 146 34.91 8.71 -6.35
CA ALA A 146 35.80 9.52 -5.52
C ALA A 146 36.09 8.86 -4.16
N ALA A 147 35.06 8.37 -3.48
CA ALA A 147 35.18 7.69 -2.19
C ALA A 147 36.04 6.41 -2.28
N ARG A 148 35.86 5.61 -3.34
CA ARG A 148 36.69 4.41 -3.57
C ARG A 148 38.15 4.75 -3.86
N HIS A 149 38.42 5.87 -4.51
CA HIS A 149 39.79 6.33 -4.76
C HIS A 149 40.46 6.84 -3.49
N ALA A 150 39.72 7.55 -2.63
CA ALA A 150 40.24 8.06 -1.37
C ALA A 150 40.43 6.96 -0.31
N ASN A 151 39.50 6.01 -0.22
CA ASN A 151 39.53 4.90 0.73
C ASN A 151 38.97 3.62 0.07
N PRO A 152 39.81 2.66 -0.33
CA PRO A 152 39.31 1.39 -0.85
C PRO A 152 38.51 0.66 0.26
N PRO A 153 37.29 0.18 -0.04
CA PRO A 153 36.42 -0.40 0.98
C PRO A 153 37.01 -1.71 1.51
N LEU A 154 37.20 -1.79 2.83
CA LEU A 154 37.66 -2.99 3.54
C LEU A 154 36.56 -4.09 3.67
N SER A 155 35.30 -3.77 3.35
CA SER A 155 34.16 -4.69 3.46
C SER A 155 33.04 -4.34 2.48
N ASP A 156 32.16 -5.30 2.19
CA ASP A 156 31.04 -5.17 1.25
C ASP A 156 29.88 -4.26 1.73
N ASN A 157 30.04 -3.55 2.85
CA ASN A 157 29.00 -2.64 3.33
C ASN A 157 28.97 -1.32 2.52
N ILE A 158 27.78 -0.72 2.39
CA ILE A 158 27.57 0.53 1.64
C ILE A 158 27.35 1.74 2.55
N LEU A 159 27.79 1.67 3.82
CA LEU A 159 27.67 2.77 4.79
C LEU A 159 28.43 4.03 4.35
N HIS A 160 29.48 3.90 3.55
CA HIS A 160 30.21 5.03 2.96
C HIS A 160 29.32 5.96 2.11
N ARG A 161 28.14 5.51 1.69
CA ARG A 161 27.15 6.31 0.95
C ARG A 161 26.29 7.21 1.85
N ILE A 162 26.26 6.99 3.16
CA ILE A 162 25.41 7.76 4.09
C ILE A 162 25.68 9.27 4.00
N PRO A 163 26.94 9.78 3.98
CA PRO A 163 27.20 11.21 3.84
C PRO A 163 26.65 11.80 2.53
N PHE A 164 26.74 11.06 1.43
CA PHE A 164 26.13 11.43 0.16
C PHE A 164 24.60 11.53 0.28
N LEU A 165 23.97 10.51 0.87
CA LEU A 165 22.51 10.50 1.07
C LEU A 165 22.05 11.71 1.88
N VAL A 166 22.71 11.99 3.01
CA VAL A 166 22.39 13.18 3.83
C VAL A 166 22.53 14.47 3.03
N THR A 167 23.65 14.64 2.33
CA THR A 167 23.92 15.86 1.55
C THR A 167 22.87 16.05 0.44
N PHE A 168 22.62 15.00 -0.34
CA PHE A 168 21.62 15.05 -1.40
C PHE A 168 20.21 15.29 -0.84
N SER A 169 19.84 14.60 0.25
CA SER A 169 18.55 14.79 0.92
C SER A 169 18.34 16.22 1.37
N LEU A 170 19.34 16.85 2.00
CA LEU A 170 19.22 18.23 2.47
C LEU A 170 19.08 19.22 1.30
N LEU A 171 19.83 19.02 0.21
CA LEU A 171 19.70 19.83 -1.00
C LEU A 171 18.33 19.64 -1.67
N MET A 172 17.88 18.38 -1.80
CA MET A 172 16.60 18.04 -2.39
C MET A 172 15.44 18.63 -1.57
N VAL A 173 15.44 18.45 -0.26
CA VAL A 173 14.40 18.97 0.65
C VAL A 173 14.40 20.50 0.67
N THR A 174 15.58 21.15 0.60
CA THR A 174 15.68 22.60 0.41
C THR A 174 15.07 23.03 -0.92
N GLY A 175 15.37 22.35 -2.02
CA GLY A 175 14.77 22.66 -3.34
C GLY A 175 13.26 22.45 -3.37
N LEU A 176 12.77 21.38 -2.72
CA LEU A 176 11.34 21.07 -2.65
C LEU A 176 10.57 22.04 -1.77
N HIS A 177 11.11 22.45 -0.62
CA HIS A 177 10.34 23.14 0.42
C HIS A 177 10.85 24.54 0.77
N GLY A 178 11.95 24.99 0.17
CA GLY A 178 12.56 26.30 0.42
C GLY A 178 12.95 26.46 1.89
N ALA A 179 12.64 27.61 2.48
CA ALA A 179 12.95 27.89 3.89
C ALA A 179 12.20 26.96 4.87
N SER A 180 11.15 26.26 4.44
CA SER A 180 10.45 25.31 5.32
C SER A 180 11.30 24.12 5.76
N ILE A 181 12.45 23.87 5.13
CA ILE A 181 13.43 22.91 5.66
C ILE A 181 13.83 23.20 7.11
N LEU A 182 13.88 24.47 7.53
CA LEU A 182 14.20 24.83 8.91
C LEU A 182 13.17 24.27 9.90
N LYS A 183 11.88 24.33 9.53
CA LYS A 183 10.77 23.78 10.33
C LYS A 183 10.88 22.26 10.40
N ILE A 184 11.15 21.61 9.26
CA ILE A 184 11.33 20.15 9.19
C ILE A 184 12.49 19.74 10.09
N MET A 185 13.68 20.35 9.93
CA MET A 185 14.87 20.02 10.70
C MET A 185 14.70 20.28 12.20
N PHE A 186 13.96 21.32 12.58
CA PHE A 186 13.61 21.58 13.98
C PHE A 186 12.78 20.42 14.57
N ILE A 187 11.72 20.00 13.88
CA ILE A 187 10.89 18.86 14.30
C ILE A 187 11.71 17.58 14.36
N LEU A 188 12.56 17.32 13.35
CA LEU A 188 13.43 16.14 13.32
C LEU A 188 14.38 16.11 14.50
N SER A 189 14.96 17.26 14.85
CA SER A 189 15.92 17.40 15.95
C SER A 189 15.24 17.17 17.30
N ILE A 190 14.03 17.72 17.52
CA ILE A 190 13.27 17.46 18.75
C ILE A 190 12.95 15.97 18.88
N ASN A 191 12.44 15.33 17.80
CA ASN A 191 12.11 13.92 17.85
C ASN A 191 13.34 13.03 18.16
N TYR A 192 14.49 13.34 17.55
CA TYR A 192 15.74 12.64 17.84
C TYR A 192 16.19 12.85 19.30
N SER A 193 16.10 14.08 19.80
CA SER A 193 16.43 14.39 21.19
C SER A 193 15.54 13.65 22.18
N ILE A 194 14.22 13.53 21.92
CA ILE A 194 13.30 12.72 22.73
C ILE A 194 13.83 11.28 22.83
N ALA A 195 14.21 10.67 21.71
CA ALA A 195 14.74 9.31 21.69
C ALA A 195 16.01 9.19 22.54
N LYS A 196 16.99 10.06 22.28
CA LYS A 196 18.32 9.96 22.89
C LYS A 196 18.35 10.34 24.37
N VAL A 197 17.59 11.36 24.78
CA VAL A 197 17.52 11.82 26.18
C VAL A 197 16.76 10.82 27.05
N LEU A 198 15.62 10.30 26.57
CA LEU A 198 14.82 9.36 27.37
C LEU A 198 15.35 7.93 27.34
N GLY A 199 16.15 7.57 26.33
CA GLY A 199 16.89 6.30 26.27
C GLY A 199 15.98 5.07 26.50
N PRO A 200 16.34 4.15 27.41
CA PRO A 200 15.56 2.95 27.70
C PRO A 200 14.33 3.18 28.61
N SER A 201 14.01 4.43 28.98
CA SER A 201 12.88 4.74 29.86
C SER A 201 11.54 4.36 29.24
N LYS A 202 10.63 3.78 30.05
CA LYS A 202 9.27 3.41 29.61
C LYS A 202 8.42 4.61 29.16
N ILE A 203 8.82 5.82 29.53
CA ILE A 203 8.16 7.06 29.12
C ILE A 203 8.52 7.44 27.67
N ASN A 204 9.63 6.93 27.12
CA ASN A 204 10.12 7.27 25.79
C ASN A 204 9.09 7.01 24.67
N PRO A 205 8.48 5.81 24.57
CA PRO A 205 7.39 5.57 23.61
C PRO A 205 6.23 6.55 23.76
N VAL A 206 5.82 6.85 25.00
CA VAL A 206 4.67 7.73 25.28
C VAL A 206 4.93 9.14 24.76
N ILE A 207 6.07 9.74 25.11
CA ILE A 207 6.42 11.10 24.66
C ILE A 207 6.66 11.15 23.16
N THR A 208 7.27 10.10 22.58
CA THR A 208 7.43 9.97 21.13
C THR A 208 6.08 10.04 20.42
N TRP A 209 5.10 9.25 20.85
CA TRP A 209 3.77 9.23 20.25
C TRP A 209 3.02 10.55 20.46
N ILE A 210 3.03 11.11 21.67
CA ILE A 210 2.38 12.40 21.98
C ILE A 210 2.97 13.50 21.09
N PHE A 211 4.30 13.60 21.00
CA PHE A 211 4.96 14.60 20.17
C PHE A 211 4.60 14.46 18.69
N ASN A 212 4.71 13.25 18.14
CA ASN A 212 4.45 13.03 16.72
C ASN A 212 2.97 13.23 16.36
N MET A 213 2.04 12.86 17.25
CA MET A 213 0.61 13.18 17.08
C MET A 213 0.38 14.68 17.16
N ALA A 214 0.93 15.37 18.17
CA ALA A 214 0.77 16.81 18.29
C ALA A 214 1.28 17.56 17.05
N VAL A 215 2.44 17.17 16.50
CA VAL A 215 2.97 17.74 15.25
C VAL A 215 2.06 17.44 14.07
N LEU A 216 1.56 16.20 13.92
CA LEU A 216 0.65 15.83 12.84
C LEU A 216 -0.62 16.70 12.87
N PHE A 217 -1.23 16.84 14.05
CA PHE A 217 -2.44 17.65 14.24
C PHE A 217 -2.17 19.15 14.01
N ALA A 218 -1.05 19.67 14.52
CA ALA A 218 -0.68 21.06 14.35
C ALA A 218 -0.38 21.40 12.88
N ASN A 219 0.25 20.48 12.14
CA ASN A 219 0.51 20.62 10.72
C ASN A 219 -0.79 20.69 9.90
N GLU A 220 -1.73 19.79 10.18
CA GLU A 220 -3.01 19.74 9.47
C GLU A 220 -3.86 20.99 9.77
N ARG A 221 -4.03 21.32 11.06
CA ARG A 221 -4.85 22.47 11.49
C ARG A 221 -4.37 23.80 10.93
N ASN A 222 -3.06 23.98 10.81
CA ASN A 222 -2.47 25.25 10.39
C ASN A 222 -2.05 25.26 8.91
N SER A 223 -2.26 24.16 8.17
CA SER A 223 -1.74 23.99 6.80
C SER A 223 -0.23 24.26 6.72
N GLY A 224 0.51 23.67 7.67
CA GLY A 224 1.89 24.04 7.99
C GLY A 224 1.97 25.29 8.90
N TYR A 225 3.10 25.98 8.89
CA TYR A 225 3.30 27.18 9.70
C TYR A 225 3.84 28.30 8.81
N LYS A 226 3.42 29.54 9.03
CA LYS A 226 4.09 30.71 8.46
C LYS A 226 5.19 31.16 9.42
N PHE A 227 6.33 31.59 8.90
CA PHE A 227 7.37 32.21 9.71
C PHE A 227 6.91 33.53 10.30
N ALA A 228 6.11 34.31 9.54
CA ALA A 228 5.51 35.56 10.02
C ALA A 228 4.64 35.38 11.27
N SER A 229 3.97 34.23 11.43
CA SER A 229 3.17 33.93 12.63
C SER A 229 4.01 33.56 13.86
N LEU A 230 5.27 33.16 13.67
CA LEU A 230 6.20 32.89 14.77
C LEU A 230 6.89 34.18 15.23
N SER A 231 7.34 34.99 14.27
CA SER A 231 7.90 36.31 14.52
C SER A 231 7.82 37.16 13.25
N PRO A 232 7.39 38.43 13.33
CA PRO A 232 7.39 39.34 12.18
C PRO A 232 8.78 39.46 11.51
N SER A 233 9.86 39.35 12.29
CA SER A 233 11.24 39.41 11.79
C SER A 233 11.61 38.27 10.83
N LEU A 234 10.90 37.14 10.89
CA LEU A 234 11.14 35.98 10.04
C LEU A 234 10.22 35.93 8.81
N ALA A 235 9.34 36.93 8.63
CA ALA A 235 8.36 36.94 7.55
C ALA A 235 9.00 36.84 6.14
N TYR A 236 10.22 37.35 5.96
CA TYR A 236 10.93 37.24 4.69
C TYR A 236 11.17 35.78 4.26
N LEU A 237 11.29 34.84 5.21
CA LEU A 237 11.49 33.42 4.91
C LEU A 237 10.25 32.78 4.26
N ASP A 238 9.05 33.32 4.46
CA ASP A 238 7.84 32.83 3.80
C ASP A 238 7.82 33.12 2.28
N SER A 239 8.67 34.04 1.81
CA SER A 239 8.87 34.31 0.38
C SER A 239 9.78 33.28 -0.31
N VAL A 240 10.64 32.58 0.45
CA VAL A 240 11.57 31.57 -0.07
C VAL A 240 10.84 30.22 -0.15
N GLN A 241 10.00 30.10 -1.17
CA GLN A 241 9.22 28.88 -1.43
C GLN A 241 10.02 27.91 -2.31
N GLY A 242 9.90 26.62 -1.99
CA GLY A 242 10.40 25.55 -2.86
C GLY A 242 9.37 25.13 -3.92
N VAL A 243 9.75 24.17 -4.76
CA VAL A 243 8.92 23.64 -5.86
C VAL A 243 7.58 23.06 -5.36
N HIS A 244 7.57 22.50 -4.15
CA HIS A 244 6.39 21.95 -3.49
C HIS A 244 6.29 22.50 -2.05
N PRO A 245 5.77 23.72 -1.84
CA PRO A 245 5.85 24.40 -0.54
C PRO A 245 5.00 23.73 0.56
N ARG A 246 4.05 22.86 0.19
CA ARG A 246 3.19 22.10 1.11
C ARG A 246 3.90 20.89 1.71
N TRP A 247 5.01 21.14 2.41
CA TRP A 247 5.85 20.12 3.04
C TRP A 247 5.07 19.25 4.04
N TYR A 248 4.09 19.83 4.73
CA TYR A 248 3.29 19.17 5.76
C TYR A 248 2.48 17.98 5.22
N ILE A 249 2.16 17.94 3.93
CA ILE A 249 1.48 16.79 3.29
C ILE A 249 2.42 15.59 3.22
N SER A 250 3.63 15.77 2.67
CA SER A 250 4.64 14.70 2.61
C SER A 250 5.19 14.33 3.99
N PHE A 251 5.08 15.25 4.94
CA PHE A 251 5.51 15.01 6.32
C PHE A 251 4.72 13.89 7.01
N ASN A 252 3.48 13.59 6.59
CA ASN A 252 2.70 12.51 7.20
C ASN A 252 3.42 11.15 7.12
N ILE A 253 4.11 10.87 5.99
CA ILE A 253 4.95 9.66 5.85
C ILE A 253 6.23 9.80 6.67
N THR A 254 6.81 11.00 6.70
CA THR A 254 8.03 11.29 7.48
C THR A 254 7.79 11.02 8.97
N MET A 255 6.65 11.43 9.51
CA MET A 255 6.24 11.19 10.90
C MET A 255 6.28 9.70 11.27
N LEU A 256 5.83 8.81 10.38
CA LEU A 256 5.89 7.36 10.61
C LEU A 256 7.34 6.88 10.77
N ARG A 257 8.29 7.46 10.02
CA ARG A 257 9.71 7.15 10.17
C ARG A 257 10.28 7.66 11.47
N LEU A 258 9.81 8.80 11.97
CA LEU A 258 10.24 9.38 13.24
C LEU A 258 9.91 8.43 14.40
N VAL A 259 8.66 7.97 14.43
CA VAL A 259 8.19 6.97 15.38
C VAL A 259 8.98 5.66 15.22
N SER A 260 9.22 5.18 13.99
CA SER A 260 10.03 3.98 13.77
C SER A 260 11.41 4.09 14.39
N PHE A 261 12.12 5.20 14.17
CA PHE A 261 13.46 5.41 14.73
C PHE A 261 13.45 5.38 16.26
N ASN A 262 12.55 6.14 16.89
CA ASN A 262 12.47 6.23 18.35
C ASN A 262 12.12 4.88 19.00
N MET A 263 11.14 4.17 18.43
CA MET A 263 10.73 2.86 18.93
C MET A 263 11.81 1.80 18.73
N ASP A 264 12.44 1.76 17.55
CA ASP A 264 13.54 0.82 17.28
C ASP A 264 14.75 1.11 18.19
N TYR A 265 15.08 2.38 18.46
CA TYR A 265 16.12 2.77 19.41
C TYR A 265 15.77 2.37 20.85
N PHE A 266 14.53 2.60 21.28
CA PHE A 266 14.06 2.22 22.61
C PHE A 266 14.18 0.71 22.83
N TRP A 267 13.76 -0.11 21.87
CA TRP A 267 13.88 -1.57 21.96
C TRP A 267 15.33 -2.04 21.94
N ALA A 268 16.18 -1.46 21.08
CA ALA A 268 17.62 -1.76 21.05
C ALA A 268 18.30 -1.41 22.38
N SER A 269 17.98 -0.25 22.95
CA SER A 269 18.56 0.22 24.24
C SER A 269 18.16 -0.66 25.43
N ARG A 270 17.07 -1.42 25.31
CA ARG A 270 16.61 -2.37 26.33
C ARG A 270 17.07 -3.80 26.04
N ASN A 271 17.94 -4.01 25.05
CA ASN A 271 18.31 -5.33 24.54
C ASN A 271 17.08 -6.22 24.29
N SER A 272 15.97 -5.60 23.88
CA SER A 272 14.69 -6.24 23.68
C SER A 272 14.57 -6.60 22.21
N GLY A 273 14.77 -7.88 21.89
CA GLY A 273 14.62 -8.38 20.52
C GLY A 273 15.48 -9.61 20.24
N PRO A 274 15.24 -10.27 19.09
CA PRO A 274 16.07 -11.36 18.63
C PRO A 274 17.51 -10.89 18.37
N ARG A 275 18.48 -11.77 18.61
CA ARG A 275 19.90 -11.50 18.36
C ARG A 275 20.26 -11.78 16.90
N ASP A 276 21.24 -11.03 16.41
CA ASP A 276 21.83 -11.27 15.09
C ASP A 276 22.60 -12.60 15.08
N THR A 277 22.27 -13.48 14.15
CA THR A 277 22.90 -14.79 13.98
C THR A 277 24.07 -14.76 12.99
N GLY A 278 24.34 -13.62 12.35
CA GLY A 278 25.39 -13.48 11.33
C GLY A 278 25.01 -14.02 9.95
N LEU A 279 23.83 -14.64 9.81
CA LEU A 279 23.30 -15.14 8.54
C LEU A 279 22.62 -14.02 7.73
N PRO A 280 22.40 -14.23 6.41
CA PRO A 280 21.55 -13.36 5.62
C PRO A 280 20.16 -13.25 6.25
N LEU A 281 19.74 -12.02 6.56
CA LEU A 281 18.50 -11.76 7.27
C LEU A 281 17.33 -11.61 6.29
N GLU A 282 16.24 -12.32 6.57
CA GLU A 282 14.95 -12.08 5.91
C GLU A 282 14.38 -10.71 6.27
N HIS A 283 13.45 -10.19 5.47
CA HIS A 283 12.83 -8.88 5.72
C HIS A 283 12.27 -8.75 7.15
N LYS A 284 11.55 -9.77 7.64
CA LYS A 284 11.02 -9.77 9.01
C LYS A 284 12.14 -9.63 10.05
N GLN A 285 13.22 -10.39 9.90
CA GLN A 285 14.38 -10.36 10.80
C GLN A 285 15.10 -9.02 10.73
N ARG A 286 15.29 -8.45 9.54
CA ARG A 286 15.86 -7.10 9.36
C ARG A 286 15.06 -6.03 10.06
N THR A 287 13.73 -6.17 10.12
CA THR A 287 12.93 -5.21 10.88
C THR A 287 13.10 -5.42 12.40
N SER A 288 13.07 -6.66 12.91
CA SER A 288 13.01 -6.95 14.35
C SER A 288 14.36 -6.94 15.08
N ILE A 289 15.45 -7.29 14.41
CA ILE A 289 16.78 -7.33 15.03
C ILE A 289 17.34 -5.91 15.10
N GLY A 290 17.50 -5.40 16.32
CA GLY A 290 18.08 -4.09 16.57
C GLY A 290 19.58 -4.03 16.23
N HIS A 291 20.09 -2.81 16.07
CA HIS A 291 21.51 -2.57 15.88
C HIS A 291 22.21 -2.22 17.19
N PRO A 292 23.55 -2.24 17.24
CA PRO A 292 24.29 -1.54 18.29
C PRO A 292 23.87 -0.06 18.34
N THR A 293 23.87 0.51 19.55
CA THR A 293 23.35 1.86 19.82
C THR A 293 24.09 2.97 19.05
N GLU A 294 25.35 2.73 18.65
CA GLU A 294 26.13 3.63 17.79
C GLU A 294 25.51 3.90 16.42
N PHE A 295 24.75 2.93 15.88
CA PHE A 295 24.09 3.09 14.57
C PHE A 295 22.88 4.01 14.65
N TYR A 296 22.30 4.21 15.84
CA TYR A 296 21.23 5.17 16.09
C TYR A 296 21.81 6.57 16.32
N SER A 297 22.57 7.04 15.33
CA SER A 297 23.20 8.35 15.27
C SER A 297 22.33 9.35 14.51
N PHE A 298 22.57 10.64 14.72
CA PHE A 298 21.82 11.71 14.05
C PHE A 298 21.99 11.65 12.52
N VAL A 299 23.20 11.32 12.04
CA VAL A 299 23.50 11.22 10.61
C VAL A 299 22.71 10.10 9.94
N ASN A 300 22.70 8.90 10.54
CA ASN A 300 21.92 7.76 10.03
C ASN A 300 20.41 8.04 10.10
N TYR A 301 19.97 8.71 11.16
CA TYR A 301 18.58 9.15 11.32
C TYR A 301 18.16 10.10 10.18
N ILE A 302 18.95 11.13 9.87
CA ILE A 302 18.64 12.06 8.77
C ILE A 302 18.65 11.33 7.42
N ALA A 303 19.63 10.48 7.16
CA ALA A 303 19.72 9.68 5.93
C ALA A 303 18.47 8.81 5.71
N TYR A 304 17.98 8.20 6.78
CA TYR A 304 16.79 7.36 6.77
C TYR A 304 15.49 8.16 6.61
N VAL A 305 15.30 9.18 7.45
CA VAL A 305 14.05 9.96 7.49
C VAL A 305 13.85 10.69 6.17
N LEU A 306 14.90 11.34 5.65
CA LEU A 306 14.86 12.13 4.42
C LEU A 306 15.33 11.34 3.19
N TYR A 307 15.33 10.00 3.25
CA TYR A 307 15.81 9.15 2.16
C TYR A 307 15.14 9.51 0.82
N PRO A 308 15.91 10.01 -0.18
CA PRO A 308 15.33 10.69 -1.35
C PRO A 308 14.32 9.85 -2.13
N PRO A 309 14.61 8.56 -2.44
CA PRO A 309 13.69 7.73 -3.20
C PRO A 309 12.33 7.55 -2.54
N LEU A 310 12.25 7.62 -1.21
CA LEU A 310 11.02 7.32 -0.48
C LEU A 310 10.41 8.53 0.23
N TYR A 311 11.00 9.72 0.13
CA TYR A 311 10.60 10.90 0.91
C TYR A 311 9.20 11.43 0.54
N ILE A 312 8.92 11.61 -0.75
CA ILE A 312 7.69 12.28 -1.21
C ILE A 312 6.46 11.38 -1.01
N ALA A 313 6.49 10.17 -1.56
CA ALA A 313 5.40 9.21 -1.48
C ALA A 313 5.88 7.75 -1.67
N GLY A 314 7.05 7.39 -1.15
CA GLY A 314 7.53 6.00 -1.26
C GLY A 314 6.92 5.06 -0.22
N PRO A 315 7.08 3.74 -0.41
CA PRO A 315 6.77 2.79 0.65
C PRO A 315 7.45 3.11 1.99
N ILE A 316 6.76 2.76 3.07
CA ILE A 316 7.22 2.96 4.44
C ILE A 316 8.18 1.83 4.81
N MET A 317 9.41 2.20 5.10
CA MET A 317 10.48 1.31 5.55
C MET A 317 10.80 1.62 7.01
N THR A 318 11.19 0.62 7.80
CA THR A 318 11.63 0.83 9.19
C THR A 318 13.10 1.23 9.26
N PHE A 319 13.52 1.82 10.38
CA PHE A 319 14.92 2.24 10.55
C PHE A 319 15.88 1.05 10.53
N ASN A 320 15.54 -0.02 11.27
CA ASN A 320 16.37 -1.22 11.30
C ASN A 320 16.54 -1.85 9.90
N ASP A 321 15.45 -1.98 9.13
CA ASP A 321 15.55 -2.58 7.78
C ASP A 321 16.42 -1.70 6.87
N PHE A 322 16.27 -0.37 6.95
CA PHE A 322 17.08 0.57 6.17
C PHE A 322 18.58 0.40 6.47
N ILE A 323 18.97 0.40 7.74
CA ILE A 323 20.38 0.28 8.13
C ILE A 323 20.91 -1.13 7.85
N TRP A 324 20.13 -2.19 8.05
CA TRP A 324 20.54 -3.54 7.66
C TRP A 324 20.86 -3.65 6.18
N GLN A 325 20.03 -3.06 5.31
CA GLN A 325 20.28 -3.07 3.86
C GLN A 325 21.51 -2.24 3.46
N HIS A 326 21.96 -1.29 4.28
CA HIS A 326 23.22 -0.58 4.05
C HIS A 326 24.44 -1.30 4.65
N ARG A 327 24.27 -2.03 5.75
CA ARG A 327 25.33 -2.79 6.42
C ARG A 327 25.63 -4.12 5.73
N ARG A 328 24.57 -4.84 5.37
CA ARG A 328 24.58 -6.12 4.67
C ARG A 328 23.66 -5.96 3.48
N PRO A 329 24.15 -5.38 2.36
CA PRO A 329 23.38 -5.24 1.15
C PRO A 329 22.68 -6.55 0.84
N THR A 330 21.36 -6.46 0.65
CA THR A 330 20.63 -7.62 0.18
C THR A 330 21.19 -7.99 -1.18
N SER A 331 21.09 -9.27 -1.56
CA SER A 331 21.33 -9.69 -2.93
C SER A 331 20.21 -9.11 -3.80
N ILE A 332 20.31 -7.83 -4.09
CA ILE A 332 19.29 -7.12 -4.85
C ILE A 332 19.28 -7.75 -6.22
N PRO A 333 18.09 -8.13 -6.69
CA PRO A 333 18.01 -9.02 -7.80
C PRO A 333 18.53 -8.25 -9.01
N SER A 334 19.40 -8.92 -9.77
CA SER A 334 20.19 -8.43 -10.92
C SER A 334 19.57 -7.26 -11.70
N ARG A 335 20.38 -6.51 -12.47
CA ARG A 335 19.89 -5.45 -13.40
C ARG A 335 18.61 -5.85 -14.18
N SER A 336 18.43 -7.13 -14.48
CA SER A 336 17.22 -7.73 -15.06
C SER A 336 15.93 -7.49 -14.26
N VAL A 337 15.94 -7.53 -12.93
CA VAL A 337 14.73 -7.37 -12.11
C VAL A 337 14.35 -5.89 -11.97
N VAL A 338 15.32 -4.99 -11.81
CA VAL A 338 15.05 -3.55 -11.90
C VAL A 338 14.46 -3.19 -13.26
N ALA A 339 15.01 -3.73 -14.35
CA ALA A 339 14.46 -3.55 -15.70
C ALA A 339 13.04 -4.13 -15.83
N THR A 340 12.79 -5.33 -15.29
CA THR A 340 11.44 -5.93 -15.29
C THR A 340 10.45 -5.07 -14.49
N TYR A 341 10.89 -4.49 -13.37
CA TYR A 341 10.06 -3.61 -12.55
C TYR A 341 9.78 -2.28 -13.24
N LEU A 342 10.76 -1.72 -13.97
CA LEU A 342 10.56 -0.55 -14.83
C LEU A 342 9.53 -0.82 -15.92
N VAL A 343 9.61 -1.97 -16.62
CA VAL A 343 8.62 -2.36 -17.62
C VAL A 343 7.22 -2.45 -17.01
N ARG A 344 7.08 -3.02 -15.82
CA ARG A 344 5.81 -3.07 -15.09
C ARG A 344 5.29 -1.67 -14.73
N PHE A 345 6.17 -0.78 -14.28
CA PHE A 345 5.81 0.61 -14.00
C PHE A 345 5.30 1.34 -15.26
N ILE A 346 6.04 1.23 -16.38
CA ILE A 346 5.65 1.83 -17.66
C ILE A 346 4.32 1.25 -18.13
N ALA A 347 4.13 -0.07 -18.03
CA ALA A 347 2.86 -0.71 -18.38
C ALA A 347 1.69 -0.17 -17.54
N CYS A 348 1.85 -0.03 -16.22
CA CYS A 348 0.82 0.58 -15.38
C CYS A 348 0.54 2.05 -15.75
N LEU A 349 1.58 2.82 -16.07
CA LEU A 349 1.44 4.21 -16.50
C LEU A 349 0.67 4.31 -17.82
N LEU A 350 1.04 3.53 -18.82
CA LEU A 350 0.36 3.49 -20.12
C LEU A 350 -1.08 2.98 -20.00
N THR A 351 -1.35 2.00 -19.12
CA THR A 351 -2.72 1.58 -18.82
C THR A 351 -3.55 2.73 -18.25
N MET A 352 -3.00 3.50 -17.31
CA MET A 352 -3.69 4.67 -16.76
C MET A 352 -3.91 5.74 -17.82
N GLU A 353 -2.91 6.04 -18.66
CA GLU A 353 -3.08 6.96 -19.79
C GLU A 353 -4.19 6.49 -20.72
N PHE A 354 -4.22 5.20 -21.08
CA PHE A 354 -5.28 4.64 -21.91
C PHE A 354 -6.65 4.81 -21.27
N VAL A 355 -6.80 4.43 -19.99
CA VAL A 355 -8.06 4.59 -19.24
C VAL A 355 -8.51 6.05 -19.25
N LEU A 356 -7.62 7.01 -18.99
CA LEU A 356 -7.98 8.44 -18.95
C LEU A 356 -8.35 9.04 -20.31
N HIS A 357 -7.90 8.48 -21.43
CA HIS A 357 -8.28 8.93 -22.78
C HIS A 357 -9.59 8.31 -23.29
N TYR A 358 -10.00 7.17 -22.73
CA TYR A 358 -11.16 6.41 -23.21
C TYR A 358 -12.31 6.35 -22.21
N MET A 359 -12.06 6.58 -20.93
CA MET A 359 -13.02 6.45 -19.83
C MET A 359 -12.94 7.67 -18.91
N TYR A 360 -13.73 8.70 -19.19
CA TYR A 360 -13.76 9.99 -18.49
C TYR A 360 -14.54 9.94 -17.17
N VAL A 361 -14.41 8.85 -16.42
CA VAL A 361 -15.28 8.55 -15.27
C VAL A 361 -15.04 9.48 -14.08
N VAL A 362 -13.87 10.14 -13.98
CA VAL A 362 -13.61 11.13 -12.93
C VAL A 362 -14.29 12.45 -13.28
N ALA A 363 -14.17 12.90 -14.53
CA ALA A 363 -14.88 14.08 -15.02
C ALA A 363 -16.40 13.90 -14.91
N ILE A 364 -16.92 12.73 -15.30
CA ILE A 364 -18.34 12.37 -15.15
C ILE A 364 -18.74 12.47 -13.68
N LYS A 365 -17.94 11.90 -12.76
CA LYS A 365 -18.31 11.91 -11.35
C LYS A 365 -18.35 13.32 -10.76
N ASP A 366 -17.33 14.13 -11.07
CA ASP A 366 -17.15 15.46 -10.48
C ASP A 366 -18.12 16.48 -11.09
N ALA A 367 -18.78 16.14 -12.20
CA ALA A 367 -19.89 16.88 -12.78
C ALA A 367 -21.26 16.29 -12.42
N SER A 368 -21.29 15.16 -11.70
CA SER A 368 -22.52 14.38 -11.44
C SER A 368 -23.32 14.09 -12.72
N ALA A 369 -22.61 13.83 -13.82
CA ALA A 369 -23.15 13.78 -15.18
C ALA A 369 -23.61 12.36 -15.55
N TRP A 370 -24.53 11.81 -14.76
CA TRP A 370 -25.02 10.43 -14.87
C TRP A 370 -26.54 10.31 -14.83
N LYS A 371 -27.24 11.45 -15.00
CA LYS A 371 -28.71 11.48 -14.97
C LYS A 371 -29.25 10.78 -16.21
N GLY A 372 -30.14 9.81 -16.00
CA GLY A 372 -30.73 9.03 -17.09
C GLY A 372 -29.92 7.80 -17.52
N ASP A 373 -28.71 7.63 -16.97
CA ASP A 373 -27.89 6.43 -17.21
C ASP A 373 -28.53 5.21 -16.53
N THR A 374 -28.33 4.03 -17.12
CA THR A 374 -28.86 2.76 -16.59
C THR A 374 -28.18 2.35 -15.28
N SER A 375 -28.78 1.43 -14.53
CA SER A 375 -28.18 0.87 -13.30
C SER A 375 -26.81 0.21 -13.56
N PHE A 376 -26.63 -0.39 -14.74
CA PHE A 376 -25.36 -0.97 -15.16
C PHE A 376 -24.30 0.12 -15.40
N GLU A 377 -24.63 1.16 -16.17
CA GLU A 377 -23.73 2.28 -16.47
C GLU A 377 -23.30 3.02 -15.22
N LEU A 378 -24.25 3.33 -14.32
CA LEU A 378 -23.96 3.92 -13.00
C LEU A 378 -22.97 3.06 -12.20
N SER A 379 -23.18 1.75 -12.19
CA SER A 379 -22.29 0.81 -11.50
C SER A 379 -20.90 0.78 -12.13
N MET A 380 -20.80 0.93 -13.45
CA MET A 380 -19.51 0.99 -14.15
C MET A 380 -18.76 2.29 -13.89
N ILE A 381 -19.46 3.43 -13.80
CA ILE A 381 -18.86 4.70 -13.33
C ILE A 381 -18.24 4.49 -11.94
N GLY A 382 -18.98 3.86 -11.03
CA GLY A 382 -18.51 3.57 -9.68
C GLY A 382 -17.29 2.64 -9.66
N LEU A 383 -17.38 1.49 -10.34
CA LEU A 383 -16.31 0.49 -10.40
C LEU A 383 -15.02 1.08 -10.99
N TRP A 384 -15.10 1.80 -12.10
CA TRP A 384 -13.93 2.37 -12.75
C TRP A 384 -13.30 3.51 -11.97
N ASN A 385 -14.11 4.29 -11.25
CA ASN A 385 -13.55 5.25 -10.30
C ASN A 385 -12.74 4.56 -9.18
N LEU A 386 -13.21 3.43 -8.64
CA LEU A 386 -12.43 2.65 -7.67
C LEU A 386 -11.12 2.10 -8.29
N ILE A 387 -11.16 1.64 -9.54
CA ILE A 387 -9.97 1.20 -10.28
C ILE A 387 -9.00 2.36 -10.49
N ILE A 388 -9.49 3.56 -10.85
CA ILE A 388 -8.67 4.76 -10.97
C ILE A 388 -8.05 5.15 -9.63
N VAL A 389 -8.80 5.04 -8.52
CA VAL A 389 -8.25 5.28 -7.17
C VAL A 389 -7.12 4.28 -6.84
N TRP A 390 -7.25 3.02 -7.26
CA TRP A 390 -6.17 2.05 -7.12
C TRP A 390 -4.96 2.41 -8.00
N LEU A 391 -5.16 2.73 -9.28
CA LEU A 391 -4.08 3.10 -10.21
C LEU A 391 -3.35 4.38 -9.80
N LYS A 392 -4.07 5.42 -9.36
CA LYS A 392 -3.48 6.71 -8.98
C LYS A 392 -2.54 6.61 -7.78
N LEU A 393 -2.75 5.63 -6.90
CA LEU A 393 -1.87 5.34 -5.76
C LEU A 393 -0.76 4.36 -6.15
N LEU A 394 -1.09 3.33 -6.93
CA LEU A 394 -0.14 2.33 -7.43
C LEU A 394 1.04 2.97 -8.15
N ILE A 395 0.77 3.88 -9.09
CA ILE A 395 1.78 4.41 -10.01
C ILE A 395 2.86 5.21 -9.26
N PRO A 396 2.53 6.22 -8.42
CA PRO A 396 3.53 6.91 -7.61
C PRO A 396 4.32 5.96 -6.70
N TRP A 397 3.65 5.03 -6.02
CA TRP A 397 4.32 4.06 -5.14
C TRP A 397 5.30 3.17 -5.89
N ARG A 398 4.93 2.71 -7.09
CA ARG A 398 5.85 1.96 -7.97
C ARG A 398 7.01 2.81 -8.45
N PHE A 399 6.80 4.08 -8.79
CA PHE A 399 7.89 4.97 -9.20
C PHE A 399 8.94 5.13 -8.09
N PHE A 400 8.50 5.49 -6.88
CA PHE A 400 9.40 5.69 -5.74
C PHE A 400 10.06 4.39 -5.28
N ARG A 401 9.36 3.26 -5.35
CA ARG A 401 9.96 1.94 -5.13
C ARG A 401 10.99 1.57 -6.21
N LEU A 402 10.72 1.87 -7.48
CA LEU A 402 11.67 1.63 -8.57
C LEU A 402 12.96 2.42 -8.34
N TRP A 403 12.85 3.68 -7.92
CA TRP A 403 14.01 4.49 -7.55
C TRP A 403 14.80 3.84 -6.41
N ALA A 404 14.15 3.41 -5.33
CA ALA A 404 14.83 2.72 -4.22
C ALA A 404 15.50 1.40 -4.67
N LEU A 405 14.82 0.60 -5.49
CA LEU A 405 15.38 -0.64 -6.02
C LEU A 405 16.62 -0.39 -6.88
N ALA A 406 16.62 0.66 -7.70
CA ALA A 406 17.76 1.05 -8.49
C ALA A 406 18.93 1.59 -7.64
N ASP A 407 18.65 2.18 -6.47
CA ASP A 407 19.67 2.59 -5.47
C ASP A 407 20.27 1.40 -4.70
N GLY A 408 19.59 0.26 -4.74
CA GLY A 408 20.00 -0.89 -3.98
C GLY A 408 19.36 -0.95 -2.59
N VAL A 409 18.09 -0.54 -2.48
CA VAL A 409 17.24 -0.75 -1.31
C VAL A 409 15.95 -1.43 -1.76
N ASP A 410 15.55 -2.52 -1.10
CA ASP A 410 14.29 -3.24 -1.32
C ASP A 410 13.26 -2.87 -0.24
N PRO A 411 12.45 -1.83 -0.46
CA PRO A 411 11.32 -1.51 0.41
C PRO A 411 10.10 -2.38 0.04
N PRO A 412 9.13 -2.54 0.97
CA PRO A 412 7.92 -3.33 0.70
C PRO A 412 7.11 -2.83 -0.51
N GLU A 413 6.57 -3.75 -1.32
CA GLU A 413 5.61 -3.39 -2.38
C GLU A 413 4.25 -3.06 -1.76
N ASN A 414 3.69 -1.89 -2.10
CA ASN A 414 2.47 -1.39 -1.49
C ASN A 414 1.19 -2.02 -2.02
N MET A 415 1.17 -2.43 -3.28
CA MET A 415 0.00 -3.06 -3.91
C MET A 415 0.42 -4.41 -4.48
N ILE A 416 0.19 -5.46 -3.69
CA ILE A 416 0.55 -6.83 -4.07
C ILE A 416 -0.55 -7.56 -4.86
N ARG A 417 -1.76 -6.99 -4.91
CA ARG A 417 -2.91 -7.50 -5.65
C ARG A 417 -3.64 -6.36 -6.36
N CYS A 418 -4.27 -6.70 -7.48
CA CYS A 418 -5.24 -5.81 -8.13
C CYS A 418 -6.47 -5.66 -7.22
N VAL A 419 -7.10 -4.49 -7.18
CA VAL A 419 -8.32 -4.25 -6.40
C VAL A 419 -9.42 -5.25 -6.77
N CYS A 420 -9.55 -5.60 -8.05
CA CYS A 420 -10.50 -6.60 -8.55
C CYS A 420 -10.08 -8.06 -8.27
N ASN A 421 -8.93 -8.31 -7.62
CA ASN A 421 -8.46 -9.64 -7.19
C ASN A 421 -8.40 -9.70 -5.65
N ASN A 422 -9.45 -9.20 -4.99
CA ASN A 422 -9.63 -9.26 -3.55
C ASN A 422 -11.10 -9.56 -3.24
N TYR A 423 -11.35 -10.69 -2.56
CA TYR A 423 -12.70 -11.12 -2.13
C TYR A 423 -12.89 -11.06 -0.60
N SER A 424 -11.80 -10.84 0.15
CA SER A 424 -11.77 -10.77 1.61
C SER A 424 -11.47 -9.34 2.02
N THR A 425 -12.23 -8.81 2.98
CA THR A 425 -12.01 -7.47 3.52
C THR A 425 -10.69 -7.43 4.29
N LEU A 426 -10.39 -8.47 5.07
CA LEU A 426 -9.12 -8.59 5.79
C LEU A 426 -7.94 -8.74 4.82
N GLY A 427 -8.08 -9.55 3.78
CA GLY A 427 -7.07 -9.73 2.72
C GLY A 427 -6.82 -8.44 1.94
N PHE A 428 -7.87 -7.67 1.65
CA PHE A 428 -7.76 -6.35 1.05
C PHE A 428 -6.89 -5.42 1.90
N TRP A 429 -7.16 -5.26 3.20
CA TRP A 429 -6.39 -4.37 4.07
C TRP A 429 -4.94 -4.81 4.32
N ARG A 430 -4.64 -6.11 4.19
CA ARG A 430 -3.26 -6.63 4.25
C ARG A 430 -2.51 -6.44 2.94
N SER A 431 -3.20 -6.34 1.82
CA SER A 431 -2.61 -6.22 0.48
C SER A 431 -2.57 -4.78 -0.05
N TRP A 432 -3.45 -3.92 0.46
CA TRP A 432 -3.51 -2.50 0.17
C TRP A 432 -2.56 -1.70 1.07
N HIS A 433 -1.78 -0.80 0.46
CA HIS A 433 -0.78 0.01 1.16
C HIS A 433 0.07 -0.84 2.15
N ARG A 434 0.55 -1.99 1.68
CA ARG A 434 1.15 -3.04 2.52
C ARG A 434 2.26 -2.53 3.45
N SER A 435 3.10 -1.58 3.01
CA SER A 435 4.14 -1.03 3.87
C SER A 435 3.57 -0.37 5.12
N TYR A 436 2.45 0.34 4.97
CA TYR A 436 1.75 0.97 6.08
C TYR A 436 1.08 -0.06 6.99
N SER A 437 0.46 -1.10 6.42
CA SER A 437 -0.10 -2.22 7.19
C SER A 437 0.96 -2.94 8.03
N LEU A 438 2.14 -3.19 7.47
CA LEU A 438 3.28 -3.76 8.19
C LEU A 438 3.78 -2.84 9.30
N TRP A 439 3.80 -1.53 9.03
CA TRP A 439 4.20 -0.51 10.01
C TRP A 439 3.22 -0.45 11.19
N THR A 440 1.91 -0.37 10.94
CA THR A 440 0.90 -0.33 12.01
C THR A 440 0.89 -1.62 12.81
N LEU A 441 1.11 -2.76 12.15
CA LEU A 441 1.26 -4.05 12.84
C LEU A 441 2.45 -4.02 13.82
N ARG A 442 3.60 -3.51 13.40
CA ARG A 442 4.83 -3.48 14.21
C ARG A 442 4.77 -2.46 15.36
N TYR A 443 4.31 -1.24 15.09
CA TYR A 443 4.46 -0.12 16.04
C TYR A 443 3.20 0.16 16.86
N ILE A 444 2.04 -0.39 16.47
CA ILE A 444 0.77 -0.20 17.19
C ILE A 444 0.21 -1.55 17.65
N TYR A 445 -0.08 -2.46 16.70
CA TYR A 445 -0.81 -3.69 17.00
C TYR A 445 -0.06 -4.63 17.97
N VAL A 446 1.20 -4.97 17.66
CA VAL A 446 2.02 -5.86 18.50
C VAL A 446 2.28 -5.27 19.90
N PRO A 447 2.71 -3.99 20.04
CA PRO A 447 2.92 -3.39 21.35
C PRO A 447 1.67 -3.28 22.23
N LEU A 448 0.47 -3.18 21.64
CA LEU A 448 -0.79 -3.09 22.38
C LEU A 448 -1.41 -4.46 22.77
N GLY A 449 -0.64 -5.55 22.62
CA GLY A 449 -1.05 -6.90 23.02
C GLY A 449 -1.52 -7.79 21.86
N GLY A 450 -1.51 -7.28 20.63
CA GLY A 450 -1.77 -8.04 19.40
C GLY A 450 -3.04 -8.90 19.48
N THR A 451 -2.89 -10.20 19.24
CA THR A 451 -4.01 -11.15 19.21
C THR A 451 -4.70 -11.35 20.57
N LYS A 452 -4.00 -11.10 21.69
CA LYS A 452 -4.59 -11.23 23.04
C LYS A 452 -5.74 -10.25 23.26
N ASN A 453 -5.64 -9.04 22.69
CA ASN A 453 -6.63 -7.97 22.77
C ASN A 453 -7.15 -7.57 21.38
N ARG A 454 -7.53 -8.55 20.55
CA ARG A 454 -7.81 -8.34 19.11
C ARG A 454 -8.80 -7.21 18.81
N ILE A 455 -9.89 -7.10 19.55
CA ILE A 455 -10.93 -6.08 19.28
C ILE A 455 -10.39 -4.68 19.61
N TYR A 456 -9.90 -4.48 20.83
CA TYR A 456 -9.34 -3.20 21.30
C TYR A 456 -8.20 -2.70 20.40
N THR A 457 -7.25 -3.58 20.08
CA THR A 457 -6.11 -3.23 19.22
C THR A 457 -6.54 -2.90 17.79
N THR A 458 -7.54 -3.61 17.24
CA THR A 458 -8.08 -3.33 15.90
C THR A 458 -8.76 -1.96 15.86
N VAL A 459 -9.59 -1.62 16.85
CA VAL A 459 -10.25 -0.30 16.93
C VAL A 459 -9.23 0.84 17.02
N LEU A 460 -8.17 0.66 17.81
CA LEU A 460 -7.10 1.67 17.92
C LEU A 460 -6.30 1.81 16.62
N VAL A 461 -5.97 0.69 15.95
CA VAL A 461 -5.28 0.73 14.65
C VAL A 461 -6.13 1.48 13.63
N PHE A 462 -7.41 1.14 13.46
CA PHE A 462 -8.26 1.83 12.49
C PHE A 462 -8.54 3.29 12.86
N SER A 463 -8.64 3.61 14.15
CA SER A 463 -8.73 5.01 14.61
C SER A 463 -7.47 5.79 14.24
N PHE A 464 -6.28 5.22 14.46
CA PHE A 464 -5.03 5.84 14.03
C PHE A 464 -4.95 6.00 12.51
N VAL A 465 -5.35 4.98 11.74
CA VAL A 465 -5.39 5.03 10.28
C VAL A 465 -6.27 6.17 9.79
N ALA A 466 -7.47 6.34 10.37
CA ALA A 466 -8.36 7.44 10.03
C ALA A 466 -7.73 8.80 10.36
N LEU A 467 -7.24 8.98 11.59
CA LEU A 467 -6.61 10.22 12.04
C LEU A 467 -5.35 10.59 11.24
N TRP A 468 -4.60 9.60 10.77
CA TRP A 468 -3.41 9.82 9.96
C TRP A 468 -3.74 10.28 8.53
N HIS A 469 -4.86 9.83 7.98
CA HIS A 469 -5.27 10.18 6.63
C HIS A 469 -5.95 11.55 6.54
N ASP A 470 -6.86 11.86 7.46
CA ASP A 470 -7.57 13.14 7.54
C ASP A 470 -8.17 13.30 8.93
N LEU A 471 -8.09 14.51 9.49
CA LEU A 471 -8.73 14.85 10.76
C LEU A 471 -10.23 15.13 10.61
N SER A 472 -10.78 15.10 9.39
CA SER A 472 -12.21 15.22 9.19
C SER A 472 -12.95 14.05 9.86
N PHE A 473 -13.93 14.38 10.70
CA PHE A 473 -14.78 13.39 11.38
C PHE A 473 -15.49 12.42 10.39
N ARG A 474 -15.59 12.80 9.11
CA ARG A 474 -16.14 11.96 8.04
C ARG A 474 -15.28 10.72 7.76
N LEU A 475 -13.95 10.87 7.71
CA LEU A 475 -13.05 9.72 7.52
C LEU A 475 -12.97 8.84 8.78
N LEU A 476 -13.12 9.42 9.96
CA LEU A 476 -13.21 8.66 11.21
C LEU A 476 -14.47 7.78 11.25
N ALA A 477 -15.63 8.36 10.94
CA ALA A 477 -16.89 7.62 10.84
C ALA A 477 -16.82 6.51 9.78
N TRP A 478 -16.17 6.79 8.64
CA TRP A 478 -15.90 5.79 7.61
C TRP A 478 -14.99 4.66 8.11
N GLY A 479 -13.90 4.97 8.80
CA GLY A 479 -12.97 3.97 9.34
C GLY A 479 -13.64 3.03 10.35
N TRP A 480 -14.55 3.57 11.17
CA TRP A 480 -15.35 2.76 12.10
C TRP A 480 -16.39 1.90 11.37
N LEU A 481 -17.04 2.44 10.33
CA LEU A 481 -17.96 1.67 9.50
C LEU A 481 -17.25 0.48 8.83
N VAL A 482 -16.04 0.69 8.29
CA VAL A 482 -15.25 -0.40 7.71
C VAL A 482 -14.80 -1.41 8.78
N SER A 483 -14.50 -0.95 9.99
CA SER A 483 -14.18 -1.85 11.11
C SER A 483 -15.37 -2.76 11.47
N LEU A 484 -16.60 -2.22 11.43
CA LEU A 484 -17.83 -2.99 11.60
C LEU A 484 -18.02 -4.01 10.47
N PHE A 485 -17.69 -3.62 9.23
CA PHE A 485 -17.77 -4.48 8.04
C PHE A 485 -16.80 -5.67 8.05
N ILE A 486 -15.79 -5.68 8.93
CA ILE A 486 -14.94 -6.86 9.13
C ILE A 486 -15.64 -7.93 10.00
N LEU A 487 -16.59 -7.54 10.86
CA LEU A 487 -17.23 -8.47 11.81
C LEU A 487 -17.99 -9.62 11.13
N PRO A 488 -18.78 -9.41 10.05
CA PRO A 488 -19.44 -10.52 9.37
C PRO A 488 -18.45 -11.56 8.84
N GLU A 489 -17.32 -11.14 8.29
CA GLU A 489 -16.27 -12.05 7.82
C GLU A 489 -15.66 -12.84 8.99
N VAL A 490 -15.37 -12.17 10.11
CA VAL A 490 -14.82 -12.82 11.31
C VAL A 490 -15.82 -13.79 11.95
N ALA A 491 -17.10 -13.41 12.02
CA ALA A 491 -18.17 -14.27 12.51
C ALA A 491 -18.36 -15.49 11.61
N ALA A 492 -18.37 -15.31 10.29
CA ALA A 492 -18.44 -16.42 9.34
C ALA A 492 -17.26 -17.39 9.50
N GLN A 493 -16.04 -16.88 9.68
CA GLN A 493 -14.85 -17.70 9.96
C GLN A 493 -14.95 -18.45 11.29
N TYR A 494 -15.63 -17.88 12.29
CA TYR A 494 -15.85 -18.52 13.59
C TYR A 494 -16.90 -19.64 13.52
N PHE A 495 -18.04 -19.39 12.85
CA PHE A 495 -19.14 -20.36 12.76
C PHE A 495 -18.91 -21.45 11.69
N LEU A 496 -18.17 -21.14 10.63
CA LEU A 496 -17.85 -22.05 9.53
C LEU A 496 -16.32 -22.19 9.35
N PRO A 497 -15.61 -22.75 10.35
CA PRO A 497 -14.16 -22.84 10.31
C PRO A 497 -13.71 -23.79 9.19
N ALA A 498 -12.73 -23.36 8.39
CA ALA A 498 -12.21 -24.18 7.30
C ALA A 498 -11.62 -25.49 7.82
N SER A 499 -11.03 -25.50 9.02
CA SER A 499 -10.52 -26.72 9.66
C SER A 499 -11.53 -27.87 9.77
N LYS A 500 -12.84 -27.57 9.76
CA LYS A 500 -13.91 -28.58 9.86
C LYS A 500 -14.56 -28.87 8.50
N TYR A 501 -14.67 -27.87 7.64
CA TYR A 501 -15.51 -27.93 6.44
C TYR A 501 -14.75 -27.80 5.12
N TYR A 502 -13.42 -27.68 5.13
CA TYR A 502 -12.62 -27.44 3.91
C TYR A 502 -12.81 -28.51 2.83
N GLU A 503 -12.97 -29.78 3.23
CA GLU A 503 -13.13 -30.90 2.28
C GLU A 503 -14.55 -30.97 1.70
N GLU A 504 -15.52 -30.27 2.29
CA GLU A 504 -16.90 -30.30 1.85
C GLU A 504 -17.10 -29.52 0.53
N PRO A 505 -17.70 -30.13 -0.52
CA PRO A 505 -17.85 -29.48 -1.83
C PRO A 505 -18.64 -28.16 -1.77
N TRP A 506 -19.62 -28.06 -0.87
CA TRP A 506 -20.47 -26.88 -0.71
C TRP A 506 -19.75 -25.71 -0.03
N TYR A 507 -18.71 -25.98 0.78
CA TYR A 507 -18.04 -24.99 1.61
C TYR A 507 -17.46 -23.85 0.77
N ARG A 508 -16.77 -24.20 -0.32
CA ARG A 508 -16.24 -23.22 -1.29
C ARG A 508 -17.32 -22.30 -1.83
N HIS A 509 -18.51 -22.81 -2.11
CA HIS A 509 -19.60 -22.01 -2.67
C HIS A 509 -20.18 -21.06 -1.61
N VAL A 510 -20.33 -21.51 -0.37
CA VAL A 510 -20.72 -20.64 0.75
C VAL A 510 -19.69 -19.54 1.00
N CYS A 511 -18.39 -19.87 0.97
CA CYS A 511 -17.31 -18.88 1.06
C CYS A 511 -17.37 -17.87 -0.08
N ALA A 512 -17.70 -18.31 -1.31
CA ALA A 512 -17.84 -17.39 -2.45
C ALA A 512 -19.04 -16.45 -2.29
N VAL A 513 -20.18 -16.92 -1.75
CA VAL A 513 -21.31 -16.04 -1.41
C VAL A 513 -20.88 -15.01 -0.37
N GLY A 514 -20.17 -15.42 0.69
CA GLY A 514 -19.60 -14.50 1.66
C GLY A 514 -18.64 -13.48 1.03
N GLY A 515 -17.82 -13.93 0.07
CA GLY A 515 -16.93 -13.06 -0.71
C GLY A 515 -17.69 -12.03 -1.56
N VAL A 516 -18.84 -12.39 -2.14
CA VAL A 516 -19.69 -11.44 -2.90
C VAL A 516 -20.20 -10.34 -1.96
N LEU A 517 -20.72 -10.72 -0.80
CA LEU A 517 -21.21 -9.78 0.21
C LEU A 517 -20.09 -8.84 0.69
N ASN A 518 -18.91 -9.38 0.99
CA ASN A 518 -17.74 -8.58 1.38
C ASN A 518 -17.33 -7.60 0.28
N THR A 519 -17.27 -8.07 -0.97
CA THR A 519 -16.88 -7.23 -2.12
C THR A 519 -17.87 -6.10 -2.32
N MET A 520 -19.17 -6.39 -2.32
CA MET A 520 -20.23 -5.37 -2.45
C MET A 520 -20.16 -4.33 -1.33
N MET A 521 -20.04 -4.80 -0.08
CA MET A 521 -19.95 -3.93 1.09
C MET A 521 -18.73 -3.02 1.02
N MET A 522 -17.56 -3.56 0.63
CA MET A 522 -16.35 -2.78 0.44
C MET A 522 -16.47 -1.78 -0.72
N MET A 523 -17.11 -2.16 -1.83
CA MET A 523 -17.37 -1.24 -2.94
C MET A 523 -18.25 -0.06 -2.49
N VAL A 524 -19.37 -0.34 -1.81
CA VAL A 524 -20.27 0.70 -1.30
C VAL A 524 -19.55 1.62 -0.31
N ALA A 525 -18.81 1.04 0.64
CA ALA A 525 -18.04 1.81 1.64
C ALA A 525 -17.05 2.77 0.99
N ASN A 526 -16.28 2.29 0.00
CA ASN A 526 -15.26 3.10 -0.67
C ASN A 526 -15.85 4.11 -1.65
N LEU A 527 -16.99 3.80 -2.28
CA LEU A 527 -17.72 4.76 -3.11
C LEU A 527 -18.21 5.95 -2.28
N ILE A 528 -18.79 5.68 -1.10
CA ILE A 528 -19.23 6.71 -0.16
C ILE A 528 -18.03 7.52 0.35
N GLY A 529 -16.95 6.84 0.76
CA GLY A 529 -15.80 7.49 1.41
C GLY A 529 -14.91 8.30 0.47
N PHE A 530 -14.67 7.82 -0.75
CA PHE A 530 -13.60 8.37 -1.61
C PHE A 530 -14.04 8.79 -3.01
N VAL A 531 -15.25 8.45 -3.46
CA VAL A 531 -15.63 8.64 -4.87
C VAL A 531 -16.81 9.61 -5.03
N ILE A 532 -18.01 9.20 -4.61
CA ILE A 532 -19.28 9.87 -4.93
C ILE A 532 -19.97 10.51 -3.71
N GLY A 533 -19.52 10.20 -2.48
CA GLY A 533 -20.16 10.71 -1.25
C GLY A 533 -21.50 10.04 -0.94
N ILE A 534 -22.14 10.50 0.13
CA ILE A 534 -23.41 9.93 0.63
C ILE A 534 -24.55 10.17 -0.35
N GLU A 535 -24.65 11.37 -0.93
CA GLU A 535 -25.74 11.74 -1.84
C GLU A 535 -25.69 10.92 -3.13
N GLY A 536 -24.51 10.84 -3.77
CA GLY A 536 -24.31 10.04 -4.97
C GLY A 536 -24.54 8.55 -4.72
N ALA A 537 -24.04 8.01 -3.59
CA ALA A 537 -24.26 6.61 -3.23
C ALA A 537 -25.74 6.30 -2.96
N THR A 538 -26.45 7.22 -2.30
CA THR A 538 -27.88 7.08 -2.04
C THR A 538 -28.69 7.12 -3.33
N TYR A 539 -28.31 7.98 -4.28
CA TYR A 539 -28.90 7.99 -5.62
C TYR A 539 -28.69 6.65 -6.33
N MET A 540 -27.45 6.14 -6.36
CA MET A 540 -27.14 4.85 -6.97
C MET A 540 -27.92 3.71 -6.30
N LEU A 541 -27.95 3.63 -4.97
CA LEU A 541 -28.69 2.61 -4.23
C LEU A 541 -30.19 2.66 -4.51
N LYS A 542 -30.79 3.86 -4.59
CA LYS A 542 -32.20 4.02 -4.95
C LYS A 542 -32.48 3.53 -6.36
N GLN A 543 -31.61 3.78 -7.34
CA GLN A 543 -31.78 3.27 -8.70
C GLN A 543 -31.67 1.74 -8.75
N MET A 544 -30.72 1.17 -8.00
CA MET A 544 -30.47 -0.27 -7.96
C MET A 544 -31.56 -1.05 -7.22
N LEU A 545 -32.11 -0.52 -6.12
CA LEU A 545 -33.11 -1.23 -5.30
C LEU A 545 -34.56 -0.80 -5.60
N GLY A 546 -34.76 0.39 -6.15
CA GLY A 546 -36.08 0.98 -6.40
C GLY A 546 -36.70 0.60 -7.74
N SER A 547 -36.00 -0.15 -8.60
CA SER A 547 -36.49 -0.56 -9.91
C SER A 547 -36.29 -2.05 -10.16
N PHE A 548 -37.19 -2.67 -10.92
CA PHE A 548 -37.05 -4.08 -11.31
C PHE A 548 -35.78 -4.32 -12.14
N GLU A 549 -35.43 -3.36 -13.00
CA GLU A 549 -34.19 -3.40 -13.77
C GLU A 549 -32.95 -3.39 -12.85
N GLY A 550 -32.95 -2.54 -11.83
CA GLY A 550 -31.89 -2.47 -10.82
C GLY A 550 -31.72 -3.77 -10.05
N ILE A 551 -32.83 -4.40 -9.63
CA ILE A 551 -32.80 -5.69 -8.91
C ILE A 551 -32.25 -6.79 -9.82
N ARG A 552 -32.71 -6.85 -11.08
CA ARG A 552 -32.20 -7.79 -12.09
C ARG A 552 -30.70 -7.59 -12.33
N PHE A 553 -30.26 -6.33 -12.42
CA PHE A 553 -28.85 -6.00 -12.52
C PHE A 553 -28.06 -6.48 -11.30
N LEU A 554 -28.54 -6.20 -10.09
CA LEU A 554 -27.87 -6.59 -8.84
C LEU A 554 -27.71 -8.11 -8.73
N PHE A 555 -28.75 -8.87 -9.08
CA PHE A 555 -28.67 -10.32 -9.16
C PHE A 555 -27.62 -10.78 -10.17
N THR A 556 -27.65 -10.23 -11.38
CA THR A 556 -26.71 -10.57 -12.46
C THR A 556 -25.26 -10.24 -12.06
N ALA A 557 -25.04 -9.07 -11.46
CA ALA A 557 -23.75 -8.64 -10.94
C ALA A 557 -23.26 -9.56 -9.80
N SER A 558 -24.16 -10.02 -8.92
CA SER A 558 -23.84 -10.98 -7.86
C SER A 558 -23.35 -12.30 -8.43
N VAL A 559 -24.02 -12.82 -9.47
CA VAL A 559 -23.60 -14.05 -10.16
C VAL A 559 -22.23 -13.86 -10.84
N CYS A 560 -22.02 -12.72 -11.51
CA CYS A 560 -20.73 -12.41 -12.13
C CYS A 560 -19.60 -12.33 -11.10
N MET A 561 -19.83 -11.67 -9.97
CA MET A 561 -18.86 -11.59 -8.87
C MET A 561 -18.61 -12.95 -8.23
N PHE A 562 -19.65 -13.79 -8.07
CA PHE A 562 -19.49 -15.15 -7.59
C PHE A 562 -18.53 -15.94 -8.48
N ILE A 563 -18.73 -15.89 -9.80
CA ILE A 563 -17.83 -16.51 -10.79
C ILE A 563 -16.41 -15.96 -10.66
N ALA A 564 -16.26 -14.64 -10.58
CA ALA A 564 -14.94 -14.02 -10.41
C ALA A 564 -14.24 -14.47 -9.12
N ILE A 565 -14.97 -14.61 -8.01
CA ILE A 565 -14.43 -15.07 -6.74
C ILE A 565 -14.02 -16.54 -6.79
N GLN A 566 -14.78 -17.39 -7.49
CA GLN A 566 -14.37 -18.79 -7.72
C GLN A 566 -13.05 -18.86 -8.48
N VAL A 567 -12.86 -18.01 -9.49
CA VAL A 567 -11.58 -17.88 -10.20
C VAL A 567 -10.48 -17.38 -9.27
N MET A 568 -10.77 -16.43 -8.38
CA MET A 568 -9.80 -15.96 -7.38
C MET A 568 -9.39 -17.06 -6.40
N PHE A 569 -10.32 -17.93 -5.95
CA PHE A 569 -9.99 -19.06 -5.07
C PHE A 569 -9.02 -20.03 -5.74
N GLU A 570 -9.30 -20.43 -6.99
CA GLU A 570 -8.38 -21.31 -7.73
C GLU A 570 -7.04 -20.64 -8.00
N TYR A 571 -7.05 -19.32 -8.23
CA TYR A 571 -5.83 -18.54 -8.36
C TYR A 571 -5.02 -18.52 -7.04
N ARG A 572 -5.66 -18.47 -5.87
CA ARG A 572 -4.97 -18.62 -4.57
C ARG A 572 -4.41 -20.02 -4.36
N GLU A 573 -5.14 -21.07 -4.74
CA GLU A 573 -4.63 -22.44 -4.69
C GLU A 573 -3.45 -22.65 -5.65
N GLU A 574 -3.47 -22.03 -6.83
CA GLU A 574 -2.33 -22.05 -7.76
C GLU A 574 -1.11 -21.33 -7.19
N GLU A 575 -1.29 -20.17 -6.53
CA GLU A 575 -0.21 -19.50 -5.80
C GLU A 575 0.42 -20.43 -4.76
N MET A 576 -0.41 -21.11 -3.96
CA MET A 576 0.07 -22.05 -2.94
C MET A 576 0.77 -23.29 -3.53
N ARG A 577 0.24 -23.86 -4.63
CA ARG A 577 0.88 -24.99 -5.34
C ARG A 577 2.25 -24.62 -5.90
N GLN A 578 2.46 -23.36 -6.28
CA GLN A 578 3.76 -22.84 -6.73
C GLN A 578 4.62 -22.26 -5.59
N GLY A 579 4.24 -22.46 -4.33
CA GLY A 579 5.01 -21.99 -3.16
C GLY A 579 4.96 -20.49 -2.90
N VAL A 580 3.99 -19.78 -3.48
CA VAL A 580 3.78 -18.35 -3.28
C VAL A 580 2.72 -18.15 -2.20
N PHE A 581 3.12 -17.56 -1.07
CA PHE A 581 2.19 -17.27 0.02
C PHE A 581 2.26 -15.80 0.43
N ARG A 582 1.18 -15.06 0.14
CA ARG A 582 1.13 -13.60 0.36
C ARG A 582 0.45 -13.18 1.66
N LYS A 583 -0.09 -14.14 2.45
CA LYS A 583 -0.85 -13.90 3.70
C LYS A 583 -2.02 -12.88 3.52
N CYS A 584 -2.56 -12.77 2.31
CA CYS A 584 -3.63 -11.84 1.92
C CYS A 584 -4.53 -12.38 0.81
#